data_AF-A0A744CQ92-F1
#
_entry.id   AF-A0A744CQ92-F1
#
_cell.length_a   1.000
_cell.length_b   1.000
_cell.length_c   1.000
_cell.angle_alpha   90.00
_cell.angle_beta   90.00
_cell.angle_gamma   90.00
#
_symmetry.space_group_name_H-M   'P 1'
#
loop_
_entity.id
_entity.type
_entity.pdbx_description
1 polymer ?
#
loop_
_entity_poly.entity_id
_entity_poly.type
_entity_poly.pdbx_seq_one_letter_code
_entity_poly.pdbx_strand_id
1 'polypeptide(L)'
;MAAGYGATEKMLANNFARNESRFVEGKHFFKVEGPELQEIKNRPSLRGLVGKNARSLILWTERGAANHAKMLETDQAWSYHEDLVEFYFTQRDAIAAPVQRELSTMEILQIAMASEQGRLAAEERAKHAERTKSQISRKREASALGKLSAAKRRCRMLEEQLGESVKHATIIKVENATGRKGEFTYLLLRRWCKENGVLSESVPDERYGSVKSWPADAWLDVYGIDLKSLFGEKK
;
A
#
# COMPACT_ATOMS: atom_id res chain seq x y z
N MET A 1 0.69 -9.79 -48.05
CA MET A 1 1.38 -8.77 -47.25
C MET A 1 2.86 -9.11 -47.04
N ALA A 2 3.22 -10.16 -46.30
CA ALA A 2 4.62 -10.48 -46.00
C ALA A 2 5.52 -10.60 -47.25
N ALA A 3 5.03 -11.28 -48.29
CA ALA A 3 5.71 -11.41 -49.58
C ALA A 3 5.98 -10.07 -50.30
N GLY A 4 5.17 -9.04 -50.05
CA GLY A 4 5.38 -7.70 -50.63
C GLY A 4 6.50 -6.91 -49.96
N TYR A 5 6.97 -7.36 -48.79
CA TYR A 5 8.14 -6.82 -48.09
C TYR A 5 9.33 -7.79 -48.15
N GLY A 6 9.31 -8.82 -48.98
CA GLY A 6 10.38 -9.81 -49.03
C GLY A 6 10.58 -10.54 -47.71
N ALA A 7 9.53 -10.59 -46.88
CA ALA A 7 9.57 -11.10 -45.52
C ALA A 7 8.64 -12.31 -45.35
N THR A 8 8.89 -13.09 -44.30
CA THR A 8 8.00 -14.21 -43.94
C THR A 8 6.92 -13.76 -42.96
N GLU A 9 5.78 -14.45 -42.94
CA GLU A 9 4.69 -14.16 -41.99
C GLU A 9 5.17 -14.22 -40.54
N LYS A 10 6.09 -15.15 -40.25
CA LYS A 10 6.73 -15.29 -38.92
C LYS A 10 7.55 -14.05 -38.55
N MET A 11 8.25 -13.43 -39.50
CA MET A 11 8.98 -12.19 -39.25
C MET A 11 8.04 -11.04 -38.90
N LEU A 12 6.93 -10.89 -39.61
CA LEU A 12 5.92 -9.87 -39.32
C LEU A 12 5.30 -10.08 -37.93
N ALA A 13 4.91 -11.32 -37.60
CA ALA A 13 4.32 -11.65 -36.31
C ALA A 13 5.30 -11.40 -35.14
N ASN A 14 6.55 -11.84 -35.27
CA ASN A 14 7.58 -11.61 -34.27
C ASN A 14 7.88 -10.11 -34.09
N ASN A 15 7.89 -9.36 -35.18
CA ASN A 15 8.16 -7.93 -35.16
C ASN A 15 7.02 -7.15 -34.47
N PHE A 16 5.77 -7.49 -34.82
CA PHE A 16 4.60 -6.94 -34.14
C PHE A 16 4.63 -7.23 -32.65
N ALA A 17 4.89 -8.47 -32.24
CA ALA A 17 4.95 -8.84 -30.83
C ALA A 17 6.04 -8.07 -30.05
N ARG A 18 7.17 -7.72 -30.70
CA ARG A 18 8.24 -6.93 -30.09
C ARG A 18 7.93 -5.43 -30.02
N ASN A 19 7.07 -4.94 -30.91
CA ASN A 19 6.78 -3.53 -31.07
C ASN A 19 5.30 -3.20 -30.85
N GLU A 20 4.58 -4.04 -30.12
CA GLU A 20 3.11 -3.96 -29.97
C GLU A 20 2.66 -2.58 -29.51
N SER A 21 3.43 -1.91 -28.64
CA SER A 21 3.20 -0.54 -28.16
C SER A 21 3.16 0.54 -29.26
N ARG A 22 3.69 0.26 -30.45
CA ARG A 22 3.67 1.16 -31.61
C ARG A 22 2.45 0.94 -32.52
N PHE A 23 1.68 -0.11 -32.25
CA PHE A 23 0.47 -0.44 -32.97
C PHE A 23 -0.76 -0.11 -32.11
N VAL A 24 -1.84 0.29 -32.78
CA VAL A 24 -3.07 0.75 -32.13
C VAL A 24 -4.20 0.12 -32.91
N GLU A 25 -5.02 -0.65 -32.21
CA GLU A 25 -6.21 -1.28 -32.80
C GLU A 25 -7.18 -0.21 -33.33
N GLY A 26 -7.79 -0.47 -34.47
CA GLY A 26 -8.65 0.48 -35.20
C GLY A 26 -7.90 1.48 -36.07
N LYS A 27 -6.60 1.71 -35.82
CA LYS A 27 -5.76 2.60 -36.65
C LYS A 27 -4.77 1.83 -37.52
N HIS A 28 -4.08 0.86 -36.91
CA HIS A 28 -3.00 0.11 -37.56
C HIS A 28 -3.47 -1.30 -37.94
N PHE A 29 -4.32 -1.92 -37.12
CA PHE A 29 -4.89 -3.23 -37.39
C PHE A 29 -6.30 -3.38 -36.79
N PHE A 30 -7.03 -4.38 -37.25
CA PHE A 30 -8.27 -4.85 -36.64
C PHE A 30 -8.13 -6.31 -36.23
N LYS A 31 -8.45 -6.64 -34.99
CA LYS A 31 -8.43 -8.01 -34.49
C LYS A 31 -9.85 -8.59 -34.57
N VAL A 32 -10.03 -9.60 -35.43
CA VAL A 32 -11.31 -10.26 -35.61
C VAL A 32 -11.31 -11.58 -34.84
N GLU A 33 -12.25 -11.74 -33.91
CA GLU A 33 -12.37 -12.91 -33.02
C GLU A 33 -13.83 -13.36 -32.91
N GLY A 34 -14.06 -14.56 -32.39
CA GLY A 34 -15.40 -15.04 -32.06
C GLY A 34 -16.33 -15.19 -33.28
N PRO A 35 -17.59 -14.69 -33.22
CA PRO A 35 -18.59 -14.93 -34.26
C PRO A 35 -18.20 -14.30 -35.61
N GLU A 36 -17.60 -13.11 -35.62
CA GLU A 36 -17.16 -12.43 -36.84
C GLU A 36 -16.10 -13.25 -37.59
N LEU A 37 -15.17 -13.88 -36.85
CA LEU A 37 -14.18 -14.76 -37.43
C LEU A 37 -14.81 -16.03 -38.02
N GLN A 38 -15.84 -16.56 -37.36
CA GLN A 38 -16.57 -17.74 -37.85
C GLN A 38 -17.29 -17.44 -39.16
N GLU A 39 -17.89 -16.26 -39.29
CA GLU A 39 -18.48 -15.81 -40.55
C GLU A 39 -17.44 -15.70 -41.66
N ILE A 40 -16.27 -15.09 -41.39
CA ILE A 40 -15.18 -14.97 -42.36
C ILE A 40 -14.73 -16.36 -42.84
N LYS A 41 -14.59 -17.34 -41.93
CA LYS A 41 -14.22 -18.72 -42.26
C LYS A 41 -15.27 -19.44 -43.11
N ASN A 42 -16.55 -19.13 -42.92
CA ASN A 42 -17.66 -19.75 -43.64
C ASN A 42 -17.88 -19.16 -45.03
N ARG A 43 -17.31 -17.99 -45.34
CA ARG A 43 -17.43 -17.36 -46.67
C ARG A 43 -16.65 -18.16 -47.73
N PRO A 44 -17.28 -18.62 -48.82
CA PRO A 44 -16.62 -19.42 -49.86
C PRO A 44 -15.40 -18.73 -50.48
N SER A 45 -15.46 -17.42 -50.72
CA SER A 45 -14.40 -16.63 -51.34
C SER A 45 -13.15 -16.45 -50.45
N LEU A 46 -13.27 -16.68 -49.14
CA LEU A 46 -12.18 -16.53 -48.16
C LEU A 46 -11.75 -17.89 -47.58
N ARG A 47 -12.22 -18.99 -48.18
CA ARG A 47 -11.90 -20.34 -47.75
C ARG A 47 -10.39 -20.58 -47.87
N GLY A 48 -9.75 -20.93 -46.75
CA GLY A 48 -8.31 -21.18 -46.68
C GLY A 48 -7.45 -19.96 -46.36
N LEU A 49 -8.04 -18.76 -46.27
CA LEU A 49 -7.33 -17.55 -45.83
C LEU A 49 -6.90 -17.63 -44.37
N VAL A 50 -7.69 -18.33 -43.55
CA VAL A 50 -7.46 -18.48 -42.12
C VAL A 50 -7.56 -19.95 -41.74
N GLY A 51 -6.65 -20.42 -40.88
CA GLY A 51 -6.65 -21.79 -40.39
C GLY A 51 -7.99 -22.14 -39.72
N LYS A 52 -8.50 -23.36 -39.98
CA LYS A 52 -9.80 -23.84 -39.43
C LYS A 52 -9.91 -23.62 -37.92
N ASN A 53 -8.80 -23.82 -37.20
CA ASN A 53 -8.71 -23.73 -35.73
C ASN A 53 -8.18 -22.39 -35.20
N ALA A 54 -7.91 -21.39 -36.05
CA ALA A 54 -7.41 -20.10 -35.57
C ALA A 54 -8.47 -19.40 -34.70
N ARG A 55 -8.07 -18.88 -33.55
CA ARG A 55 -8.96 -18.19 -32.60
C ARG A 55 -9.14 -16.70 -32.90
N SER A 56 -8.22 -16.14 -33.69
CA SER A 56 -8.17 -14.73 -34.05
C SER A 56 -7.58 -14.54 -35.44
N LEU A 57 -7.93 -13.43 -36.08
CA LEU A 57 -7.35 -12.95 -37.33
C LEU A 57 -6.97 -11.48 -37.16
N ILE A 58 -5.75 -11.11 -37.52
CA ILE A 58 -5.33 -9.70 -37.57
C ILE A 58 -5.40 -9.23 -39.02
N LEU A 59 -6.21 -8.20 -39.26
CA LEU A 59 -6.29 -7.50 -40.54
C LEU A 59 -5.49 -6.20 -40.45
N TRP A 60 -4.45 -6.10 -41.27
CA TRP A 60 -3.58 -4.93 -41.31
C TRP A 60 -4.16 -3.84 -42.20
N THR A 61 -4.17 -2.61 -41.69
CA THR A 61 -4.43 -1.41 -42.51
C THR A 61 -3.16 -1.03 -43.29
N GLU A 62 -3.29 -0.15 -44.28
CA GLU A 62 -2.13 0.42 -44.98
C GLU A 62 -1.13 1.10 -44.02
N ARG A 63 -1.64 1.79 -42.99
CA ARG A 63 -0.80 2.40 -41.94
C ARG A 63 -0.06 1.36 -41.10
N GLY A 64 -0.72 0.25 -40.77
CA GLY A 64 -0.07 -0.88 -40.09
C GLY A 64 0.99 -1.54 -40.97
N ALA A 65 0.71 -1.65 -42.26
CA ALA A 65 1.66 -2.16 -43.26
C ALA A 65 2.90 -1.27 -43.38
N ALA A 66 2.73 0.05 -43.40
CA ALA A 66 3.85 1.00 -43.34
C ALA A 66 4.69 0.88 -42.07
N ASN A 67 4.07 0.67 -40.92
CA ASN A 67 4.81 0.41 -39.69
C ASN A 67 5.62 -0.89 -39.77
N HIS A 68 5.10 -1.93 -40.43
CA HIS A 68 5.87 -3.16 -40.68
C HIS A 68 7.07 -2.90 -41.60
N ALA A 69 6.90 -2.15 -42.69
CA ALA A 69 7.98 -1.80 -43.59
C ALA A 69 9.11 -1.06 -42.86
N LYS A 70 8.78 -0.11 -41.97
CA LYS A 70 9.76 0.61 -41.15
C LYS A 70 10.65 -0.31 -40.30
N MET A 71 10.17 -1.49 -39.94
CA MET A 71 10.85 -2.40 -39.01
C MET A 71 11.46 -3.61 -39.71
N LEU A 72 11.26 -3.77 -41.02
CA LEU A 72 11.84 -4.82 -41.83
C LEU A 72 13.05 -4.24 -42.58
N GLU A 73 14.20 -4.89 -42.47
CA GLU A 73 15.45 -4.46 -43.13
C GLU A 73 15.61 -5.05 -44.53
N THR A 74 14.51 -5.35 -45.23
CA THR A 74 14.54 -5.94 -46.57
C THR A 74 14.51 -4.86 -47.64
N ASP A 75 15.13 -5.11 -48.79
CA ASP A 75 15.16 -4.15 -49.92
C ASP A 75 13.76 -3.72 -50.35
N GLN A 76 12.79 -4.64 -50.33
CA GLN A 76 11.40 -4.34 -50.68
C GLN A 76 10.71 -3.45 -49.63
N ALA A 77 11.03 -3.61 -48.34
CA ALA A 77 10.50 -2.72 -47.30
C ALA A 77 11.11 -1.32 -47.39
N TRP A 78 12.40 -1.24 -47.75
CA TRP A 78 13.08 0.04 -48.02
C TRP A 78 12.44 0.75 -49.22
N SER A 79 12.19 0.07 -50.34
CA SER A 79 11.51 0.68 -51.50
C SER A 79 10.14 1.23 -51.13
N TYR A 80 9.34 0.50 -50.34
CA TYR A 80 8.03 0.98 -49.90
C TYR A 80 8.16 2.18 -48.94
N HIS A 81 9.20 2.22 -48.12
CA HIS A 81 9.47 3.38 -47.28
C HIS A 81 9.84 4.62 -48.11
N GLU A 82 10.70 4.47 -49.12
CA GLU A 82 11.07 5.53 -50.05
C GLU A 82 9.83 6.09 -50.77
N ASP A 83 8.92 5.24 -51.25
CA ASP A 83 7.66 5.68 -51.88
C ASP A 83 6.82 6.56 -50.93
N LEU A 84 6.73 6.19 -49.64
CA LEU A 84 6.01 6.97 -48.63
C LEU A 84 6.70 8.29 -48.31
N VAL A 85 8.03 8.29 -48.28
CA VAL A 85 8.85 9.49 -48.05
C VAL A 85 8.70 10.45 -49.21
N GLU A 86 8.87 9.97 -50.44
CA GLU A 86 8.71 10.75 -51.67
C GLU A 86 7.30 11.33 -51.77
N PHE A 87 6.27 10.52 -51.48
CA PHE A 87 4.88 10.98 -51.41
C PHE A 87 4.70 12.10 -50.39
N TYR A 88 5.23 11.93 -49.18
CA TYR A 88 5.14 12.95 -48.14
C TYR A 88 5.78 14.26 -48.59
N PHE A 89 6.99 14.23 -49.15
CA PHE A 89 7.68 15.45 -49.58
C PHE A 89 7.04 16.10 -50.81
N THR A 90 6.53 15.31 -51.76
CA THR A 90 5.83 15.80 -52.94
C THR A 90 4.50 16.48 -52.58
N GLN A 91 3.78 15.92 -51.60
CA GLN A 91 2.45 16.43 -51.21
C GLN A 91 2.47 17.30 -49.96
N ARG A 92 3.64 17.53 -49.37
CA ARG A 92 3.80 18.28 -48.11
C ARG A 92 3.15 19.65 -48.18
N ASP A 93 3.32 20.34 -49.30
CA ASP A 93 2.80 21.69 -49.50
C ASP A 93 1.28 21.72 -49.71
N ALA A 94 0.69 20.58 -50.11
CA ALA A 94 -0.76 20.40 -50.20
C ALA A 94 -1.40 20.03 -48.84
N ILE A 95 -0.61 19.60 -47.85
CA ILE A 95 -1.07 19.43 -46.47
C ILE A 95 -1.25 20.83 -45.91
N ALA A 96 -2.50 21.30 -45.89
CA ALA A 96 -2.85 22.59 -45.30
C ALA A 96 -2.20 22.70 -43.92
N ALA A 97 -1.30 23.69 -43.76
CA ALA A 97 -0.75 24.00 -42.45
C ALA A 97 -1.93 24.25 -41.50
N PRO A 98 -1.86 23.78 -40.24
CA PRO A 98 -2.86 24.14 -39.25
C PRO A 98 -2.90 25.67 -39.22
N VAL A 99 -3.99 26.24 -39.70
CA VAL A 99 -4.23 27.68 -39.68
C VAL A 99 -4.02 28.08 -38.22
N GLN A 100 -2.98 28.86 -37.95
CA GLN A 100 -2.81 29.47 -36.64
C GLN A 100 -4.00 30.42 -36.50
N ARG A 101 -5.07 29.90 -35.87
CA ARG A 101 -6.23 30.70 -35.54
C ARG A 101 -5.74 31.69 -34.51
N GLU A 102 -5.68 32.96 -34.89
CA GLU A 102 -5.45 34.03 -33.92
C GLU A 102 -6.58 33.94 -32.89
N LEU A 103 -6.21 33.52 -31.67
CA LEU A 103 -7.15 33.43 -30.56
C LEU A 103 -7.63 34.85 -30.26
N SER A 104 -8.94 35.01 -30.13
CA SER A 104 -9.50 36.29 -29.72
C SER A 104 -8.99 36.66 -28.33
N THR A 105 -8.88 37.96 -28.05
CA THR A 105 -8.50 38.46 -26.72
C THR A 105 -9.37 37.87 -25.61
N MET A 106 -10.64 37.59 -25.91
CA MET A 106 -11.60 36.98 -24.98
C MET A 106 -11.27 35.51 -24.66
N GLU A 107 -10.88 34.71 -25.65
CA GLU A 107 -10.45 33.32 -25.45
C GLU A 107 -9.15 33.24 -24.64
N ILE A 108 -8.20 34.15 -24.92
CA ILE A 108 -6.95 34.24 -24.15
C ILE A 108 -7.26 34.55 -22.67
N LEU A 109 -8.18 35.48 -22.41
CA LEU A 109 -8.58 35.82 -21.04
C LEU A 109 -9.25 34.63 -20.34
N GLN A 110 -10.12 33.90 -21.05
CA GLN A 110 -10.78 32.71 -20.50
C GLN A 110 -9.77 31.62 -20.13
N ILE A 111 -8.77 31.37 -20.98
CA ILE A 111 -7.70 30.41 -20.69
C ILE A 111 -6.89 30.85 -19.47
N ALA A 112 -6.51 32.12 -19.38
CA ALA A 112 -5.79 32.66 -18.24
C ALA A 112 -6.59 32.56 -16.93
N MET A 113 -7.88 32.90 -16.97
CA MET A 113 -8.79 32.77 -15.83
C MET A 113 -8.96 31.32 -15.38
N ALA A 114 -9.15 30.38 -16.33
CA ALA A 114 -9.26 28.97 -16.02
C ALA A 114 -7.98 28.40 -15.39
N SER A 115 -6.81 28.87 -15.85
CA SER A 115 -5.51 28.52 -15.28
C SER A 115 -5.37 29.00 -13.84
N GLU A 116 -5.69 30.27 -13.57
CA GLU A 116 -5.64 30.83 -12.21
C GLU A 116 -6.65 30.17 -11.27
N GLN A 117 -7.86 29.88 -11.74
CA GLN A 117 -8.85 29.13 -10.96
C GLN A 117 -8.35 27.71 -10.63
N GLY A 118 -7.72 27.03 -11.59
CA GLY A 118 -7.08 25.74 -11.36
C GLY A 118 -5.99 25.80 -10.29
N ARG A 119 -5.18 26.87 -10.31
CA ARG A 119 -4.10 27.12 -9.34
C ARG A 119 -4.65 27.34 -7.92
N LEU A 120 -5.69 28.17 -7.78
CA LEU A 120 -6.38 28.42 -6.51
C LEU A 120 -7.02 27.15 -5.95
N ALA A 121 -7.71 26.38 -6.79
CA ALA A 121 -8.33 25.12 -6.37
C ALA A 121 -7.30 24.09 -5.90
N ALA A 122 -6.12 24.04 -6.53
CA ALA A 122 -5.02 23.18 -6.08
C ALA A 122 -4.49 23.61 -4.69
N GLU A 123 -4.35 24.91 -4.47
CA GLU A 123 -3.91 25.46 -3.19
C GLU A 123 -4.91 25.18 -2.05
N GLU A 124 -6.21 25.36 -2.31
CA GLU A 124 -7.26 25.02 -1.34
C GLU A 124 -7.27 23.53 -0.99
N ARG A 125 -7.14 22.65 -1.99
CA ARG A 125 -7.02 21.21 -1.77
C ARG A 125 -5.80 20.86 -0.92
N ALA A 126 -4.67 21.52 -1.15
CA ALA A 126 -3.46 21.31 -0.36
C ALA A 126 -3.68 21.74 1.10
N LYS A 127 -4.25 22.92 1.34
CA LYS A 127 -4.60 23.41 2.69
C LYS A 127 -5.58 22.47 3.40
N HIS A 128 -6.58 21.95 2.68
CA HIS A 128 -7.52 20.98 3.23
C HIS A 128 -6.84 19.66 3.62
N ALA A 129 -5.98 19.14 2.75
CA ALA A 129 -5.23 17.92 3.00
C ALA A 129 -4.30 18.05 4.22
N GLU A 130 -3.64 19.20 4.38
CA GLU A 130 -2.79 19.49 5.54
C GLU A 130 -3.60 19.48 6.84
N ARG A 131 -4.73 20.21 6.89
CA ARG A 131 -5.63 20.22 8.06
C ARG A 131 -6.07 18.81 8.45
N THR A 132 -6.47 18.00 7.49
CA THR A 132 -6.90 16.61 7.72
C THR A 132 -5.75 15.73 8.21
N LYS A 133 -4.55 15.87 7.63
CA LYS A 133 -3.35 15.15 8.11
C LYS A 133 -3.02 15.52 9.57
N SER A 134 -3.06 16.80 9.93
CA SER A 134 -2.83 17.26 11.30
C SER A 134 -3.85 16.66 12.28
N GLN A 135 -5.13 16.59 11.90
CA GLN A 135 -6.18 15.96 12.72
C GLN A 135 -5.94 14.46 12.91
N ILE A 136 -5.54 13.75 11.84
CA ILE A 136 -5.23 12.33 11.90
C ILE A 136 -4.01 12.09 12.82
N SER A 137 -2.97 12.93 12.75
CA SER A 137 -1.82 12.84 13.64
C SER A 137 -2.24 12.96 15.11
N ARG A 138 -2.96 14.03 15.47
CA ARG A 138 -3.46 14.24 16.84
C ARG A 138 -4.32 13.07 17.33
N LYS A 139 -5.20 12.53 16.47
CA LYS A 139 -6.04 11.37 16.82
C LYS A 139 -5.22 10.11 17.03
N ARG A 140 -4.18 9.87 16.22
CA ARG A 140 -3.25 8.75 16.38
C ARG A 140 -2.44 8.87 17.67
N GLU A 141 -1.93 10.06 17.97
CA GLU A 141 -1.22 10.35 19.22
C GLU A 141 -2.12 10.11 20.44
N ALA A 142 -3.35 10.63 20.43
CA ALA A 142 -4.33 10.38 21.49
C ALA A 142 -4.64 8.88 21.65
N SER A 143 -4.79 8.15 20.55
CA SER A 143 -5.03 6.70 20.59
C SER A 143 -3.81 5.92 21.10
N ALA A 144 -2.60 6.31 20.71
CA ALA A 144 -1.36 5.70 21.20
C ALA A 144 -1.19 5.92 22.71
N LEU A 145 -1.42 7.15 23.20
CA LEU A 145 -1.41 7.47 24.63
C LEU A 145 -2.48 6.70 25.39
N GLY A 146 -3.68 6.55 24.81
CA GLY A 146 -4.76 5.75 25.37
C GLY A 146 -4.37 4.26 25.51
N LYS A 147 -3.78 3.67 24.48
CA LYS A 147 -3.27 2.29 24.50
C LYS A 147 -2.15 2.11 25.52
N LEU A 148 -1.21 3.05 25.59
CA LEU A 148 -0.11 3.04 26.56
C LEU A 148 -0.66 3.11 28.00
N SER A 149 -1.61 3.99 28.26
CA SER A 149 -2.25 4.10 29.57
C SER A 149 -3.01 2.82 29.94
N ALA A 150 -3.76 2.23 29.00
CA ALA A 150 -4.47 0.97 29.22
C ALA A 150 -3.49 -0.20 29.47
N ALA A 151 -2.38 -0.28 28.74
CA ALA A 151 -1.32 -1.25 28.98
C ALA A 151 -0.70 -1.07 30.37
N LYS A 152 -0.34 0.16 30.75
CA LYS A 152 0.22 0.47 32.07
C LYS A 152 -0.75 0.11 33.21
N ARG A 153 -2.05 0.36 33.03
CA ARG A 153 -3.08 -0.08 33.99
C ARG A 153 -3.15 -1.59 34.11
N ARG A 154 -3.12 -2.33 32.99
CA ARG A 154 -3.13 -3.80 33.00
C ARG A 154 -1.87 -4.38 33.66
N CYS A 155 -0.69 -3.84 33.37
CA CYS A 155 0.55 -4.23 34.06
C CYS A 155 0.42 -4.03 35.58
N ARG A 156 -0.07 -2.87 36.02
CA ARG A 156 -0.29 -2.59 37.45
C ARG A 156 -1.29 -3.55 38.10
N MET A 157 -2.36 -3.92 37.38
CA MET A 157 -3.33 -4.91 37.88
C MET A 157 -2.73 -6.31 37.98
N LEU A 158 -1.88 -6.72 37.03
CA LEU A 158 -1.16 -7.99 37.09
C LEU A 158 -0.13 -8.01 38.24
N GLU A 159 0.58 -6.91 38.46
CA GLU A 159 1.49 -6.75 39.61
C GLU A 159 0.75 -6.84 40.95
N GLU A 160 -0.47 -6.27 41.02
CA GLU A 160 -1.38 -6.42 42.16
C GLU A 160 -1.83 -7.88 42.32
N GLN A 161 -2.20 -8.55 41.24
CA GLN A 161 -2.55 -9.97 41.28
C GLN A 161 -1.37 -10.89 41.64
N LEU A 162 -0.13 -10.48 41.39
CA LEU A 162 1.09 -11.24 41.72
C LEU A 162 1.66 -10.87 43.10
N GLY A 163 1.03 -9.96 43.83
CA GLY A 163 1.50 -9.51 45.15
C GLY A 163 2.88 -8.86 45.08
N GLU A 164 3.16 -8.12 44.01
CA GLU A 164 4.31 -7.23 43.84
C GLU A 164 3.84 -5.77 43.80
N SER A 165 2.78 -5.43 44.53
CA SER A 165 2.19 -4.10 44.47
C SER A 165 2.67 -3.19 45.58
N VAL A 166 2.50 -1.90 45.32
CA VAL A 166 2.71 -0.83 46.29
C VAL A 166 1.76 -0.95 47.50
N LYS A 167 0.63 -1.65 47.37
CA LYS A 167 -0.38 -1.79 48.45
C LYS A 167 -0.15 -3.03 49.31
N HIS A 168 0.27 -4.12 48.71
CA HIS A 168 0.49 -5.39 49.38
C HIS A 168 1.55 -6.22 48.65
N ALA A 169 2.35 -6.94 49.41
CA ALA A 169 3.40 -7.79 48.87
C ALA A 169 3.49 -9.15 49.57
N THR A 170 3.85 -10.19 48.81
CA THR A 170 4.18 -11.51 49.38
C THR A 170 5.62 -11.54 49.87
N ILE A 171 5.89 -12.40 50.86
CA ILE A 171 7.22 -12.53 51.47
C ILE A 171 8.29 -12.86 50.43
N ILE A 172 8.02 -13.84 49.55
CA ILE A 172 8.96 -14.28 48.50
C ILE A 172 9.36 -13.11 47.59
N LYS A 173 8.42 -12.23 47.25
CA LYS A 173 8.69 -11.09 46.37
C LYS A 173 9.50 -10.01 47.08
N VAL A 174 9.24 -9.75 48.36
CA VAL A 174 10.05 -8.82 49.17
C VAL A 174 11.45 -9.38 49.41
N GLU A 175 11.61 -10.68 49.66
CA GLU A 175 12.91 -11.35 49.80
C GLU A 175 13.75 -11.24 48.53
N ASN A 176 13.12 -11.46 47.36
CA ASN A 176 13.78 -11.36 46.08
C ASN A 176 14.18 -9.90 45.74
N ALA A 177 13.34 -8.92 46.10
CA ALA A 177 13.61 -7.52 45.82
C ALA A 177 14.64 -6.89 46.78
N THR A 178 14.73 -7.38 48.03
CA THR A 178 15.68 -6.89 49.05
C THR A 178 16.96 -7.72 49.14
N GLY A 179 17.00 -8.91 48.53
CA GLY A 179 18.12 -9.86 48.60
C GLY A 179 18.28 -10.59 49.94
N ARG A 180 17.36 -10.36 50.90
CA ARG A 180 17.41 -10.90 52.26
C ARG A 180 16.48 -12.09 52.41
N LYS A 181 16.98 -13.29 52.08
CA LYS A 181 16.18 -14.53 52.12
C LYS A 181 16.08 -15.10 53.53
N GLY A 182 14.87 -15.45 53.96
CA GLY A 182 14.60 -16.12 55.24
C GLY A 182 14.53 -15.20 56.46
N GLU A 183 14.69 -13.88 56.28
CA GLU A 183 14.62 -12.91 57.38
C GLU A 183 13.18 -12.50 57.72
N PHE A 184 12.23 -12.68 56.80
CA PHE A 184 10.85 -12.25 56.99
C PHE A 184 9.96 -13.43 57.38
N THR A 185 9.27 -13.28 58.52
CA THR A 185 8.44 -14.33 59.10
C THR A 185 6.96 -13.95 59.02
N TYR A 186 6.15 -14.80 58.38
CA TYR A 186 4.72 -14.55 58.20
C TYR A 186 3.93 -14.41 59.52
N LEU A 187 4.40 -15.01 60.61
CA LEU A 187 3.75 -14.95 61.93
C LEU A 187 3.68 -13.52 62.47
N LEU A 188 4.73 -12.72 62.27
CA LEU A 188 4.80 -11.33 62.74
C LEU A 188 3.82 -10.45 61.94
N LEU A 189 3.78 -10.62 60.62
CA LEU A 189 2.83 -9.92 59.75
C LEU A 189 1.38 -10.32 60.04
N ARG A 190 1.12 -11.61 60.32
CA ARG A 190 -0.20 -12.11 60.71
C ARG A 190 -0.68 -11.54 62.03
N ARG A 191 0.23 -11.42 63.00
CA ARG A 191 -0.07 -10.84 64.31
C ARG A 191 -0.43 -9.37 64.17
N TRP A 192 0.37 -8.60 63.43
CA TRP A 192 0.10 -7.19 63.16
C TRP A 192 -1.25 -6.99 62.46
N CYS A 193 -1.59 -7.83 61.47
CA CYS A 193 -2.88 -7.77 60.79
C CYS A 193 -4.06 -8.03 61.73
N LYS A 194 -3.90 -8.96 62.68
CA LYS A 194 -4.92 -9.28 63.69
C LYS A 194 -5.11 -8.14 64.70
N GLU A 195 -4.02 -7.48 65.10
CA GLU A 195 -4.03 -6.37 66.06
C GLU A 195 -4.60 -5.08 65.44
N ASN A 196 -4.33 -4.82 64.17
CA ASN A 196 -4.81 -3.64 63.45
C ASN A 196 -6.14 -3.86 62.71
N GLY A 197 -6.71 -5.07 62.76
CA GLY A 197 -7.99 -5.39 62.10
C GLY A 197 -7.92 -5.39 60.56
N VAL A 198 -6.72 -5.51 59.98
CA VAL A 198 -6.51 -5.48 58.51
C VAL A 198 -6.47 -6.90 57.96
N LEU A 199 -7.19 -7.15 56.88
CA LEU A 199 -7.24 -8.46 56.22
C LEU A 199 -6.08 -8.63 55.23
N SER A 200 -5.46 -9.82 55.21
CA SER A 200 -4.45 -10.18 54.21
C SER A 200 -5.08 -10.81 52.97
N GLU A 201 -4.63 -10.36 51.81
CA GLU A 201 -5.08 -10.85 50.51
C GLU A 201 -4.40 -12.18 50.15
N SER A 202 -5.01 -12.95 49.25
CA SER A 202 -4.50 -14.24 48.80
C SER A 202 -4.16 -14.15 47.32
N VAL A 203 -2.88 -14.35 47.00
CA VAL A 203 -2.31 -14.18 45.67
C VAL A 203 -1.90 -15.55 45.11
N PRO A 204 -2.16 -15.85 43.83
CA PRO A 204 -1.71 -17.09 43.21
C PRO A 204 -0.18 -17.19 43.13
N ASP A 205 0.36 -18.37 43.41
CA ASP A 205 1.81 -18.65 43.40
C ASP A 205 2.09 -19.99 42.69
N GLU A 206 3.13 -20.02 41.86
CA GLU A 206 3.47 -21.21 41.05
C GLU A 206 3.92 -22.41 41.88
N ARG A 207 4.53 -22.18 43.05
CA ARG A 207 5.12 -23.23 43.88
C ARG A 207 4.16 -23.74 44.94
N TYR A 208 3.30 -22.87 45.47
CA TYR A 208 2.41 -23.19 46.59
C TYR A 208 0.90 -23.04 46.25
N GLY A 209 0.57 -22.76 44.99
CA GLY A 209 -0.81 -22.55 44.52
C GLY A 209 -1.35 -21.17 44.89
N SER A 210 -1.41 -20.84 46.18
CA SER A 210 -1.78 -19.51 46.65
C SER A 210 -1.05 -19.15 47.94
N VAL A 211 -0.52 -17.93 48.01
CA VAL A 211 0.24 -17.41 49.15
C VAL A 211 -0.39 -16.11 49.65
N LYS A 212 -0.25 -15.84 50.95
CA LYS A 212 -0.74 -14.59 51.55
C LYS A 212 0.13 -13.40 51.15
N SER A 213 -0.52 -12.34 50.68
CA SER A 213 0.09 -11.02 50.52
C SER A 213 -0.27 -10.13 51.70
N TRP A 214 0.73 -9.41 52.20
CA TRP A 214 0.62 -8.59 53.40
C TRP A 214 0.61 -7.10 53.03
N PRO A 215 -0.19 -6.27 53.71
CA PRO A 215 -0.37 -4.86 53.36
C PRO A 215 0.91 -4.05 53.62
N ALA A 216 1.06 -2.93 52.91
CA ALA A 216 2.23 -2.05 53.00
C ALA A 216 2.52 -1.56 54.43
N ASP A 217 1.47 -1.23 55.18
CA ASP A 217 1.59 -0.74 56.55
C ASP A 217 2.20 -1.80 57.48
N ALA A 218 1.87 -3.09 57.28
CA ALA A 218 2.46 -4.19 58.04
C ALA A 218 3.96 -4.34 57.75
N TRP A 219 4.37 -4.16 56.50
CA TRP A 219 5.77 -4.22 56.10
C TRP A 219 6.59 -3.07 56.67
N LEU A 220 6.00 -1.87 56.71
CA LEU A 220 6.63 -0.68 57.25
C LEU A 220 6.78 -0.78 58.79
N ASP A 221 5.73 -1.18 59.50
CA ASP A 221 5.75 -1.22 60.97
C ASP A 221 6.58 -2.38 61.54
N VAL A 222 6.53 -3.55 60.92
CA VAL A 222 7.20 -4.76 61.44
C VAL A 222 8.67 -4.82 61.02
N TYR A 223 8.97 -4.40 59.78
CA TYR A 223 10.29 -4.58 59.18
C TYR A 223 10.93 -3.29 58.67
N GLY A 224 10.26 -2.13 58.76
CA GLY A 224 10.77 -0.86 58.24
C GLY A 224 10.82 -0.81 56.71
N ILE A 225 10.08 -1.68 56.03
CA ILE A 225 10.15 -1.83 54.57
C ILE A 225 9.03 -1.01 53.91
N ASP A 226 9.42 0.03 53.17
CA ASP A 226 8.48 0.78 52.34
C ASP A 226 8.28 0.13 50.97
N LEU A 227 7.11 -0.48 50.79
CA LEU A 227 6.71 -1.08 49.51
C LEU A 227 6.61 -0.06 48.36
N LYS A 228 6.39 1.23 48.64
CA LYS A 228 6.39 2.29 47.61
C LYS A 228 7.77 2.47 47.01
N SER A 229 8.81 2.47 47.83
CA SER A 229 10.20 2.58 47.36
C SER A 229 10.65 1.32 46.63
N LEU A 230 10.14 0.14 47.00
CA LEU A 230 10.55 -1.15 46.44
C LEU A 230 9.85 -1.50 45.12
N PHE A 231 8.57 -1.21 44.99
CA PHE A 231 7.76 -1.60 43.82
C PHE A 231 7.16 -0.42 43.05
N GLY A 232 7.31 0.82 43.53
CA GLY A 232 6.75 2.01 42.89
C GLY A 232 7.62 2.66 41.80
N GLU A 233 8.94 2.41 41.80
CA GLU A 233 9.91 3.07 40.90
C GLU A 233 10.50 2.16 39.81
N LYS A 234 9.94 0.97 39.54
CA LYS A 234 10.35 0.18 38.36
C LYS A 234 10.01 0.98 37.09
N LYS A 235 11.00 1.77 36.62
CA LYS A 235 11.01 2.53 35.36
C LYS A 235 11.17 1.60 34.16
#